data_AF-A0A2V7E2Q2-F1
#
_entry.id   AF-A0A2V7E2Q2-F1
#
_cell.length_a   1.000
_cell.length_b   1.000
_cell.length_c   1.000
_cell.angle_alpha   90.00
_cell.angle_beta   90.00
_cell.angle_gamma   90.00
#
_symmetry.space_group_name_H-M   'P 1'
#
loop_
_entity.id
_entity.type
_entity.pdbx_description
1 polymer ?
#
loop_
_entity_poly.entity_id
_entity_poly.type
_entity_poly.pdbx_seq_one_letter_code
_entity_poly.pdbx_strand_id
1 'polypeptide(L)'
;MTTTFDLDGWVARSGALDLTGIDWTEVPRHSISPSAIRTLLYMQDIESHTIVYLRSLLATRAIDDPEVSTFLACWLYEETFHGLALARFLEAAGHPVPPRPTPHGQESFAQWLEARVTALLSRAWRNFCAVHMTWGAINELTTLTGYLRLKTVAHHPVLTELLERIMRDESRHFFFYYRQAEERLRRPAAAGVARFLVDHFWGPVGSGVGPPGELEFMARYLFDGEEGRIAARKVDETIRRLPGFATVQLLETWMDRQANGGRNGHGHR
;
A
#
# COMPACT_ATOMS: atom_id res chain seq x y z
N MET A 1 -27.48 15.74 0.70
CA MET A 1 -27.28 15.17 2.04
C MET A 1 -25.91 14.50 2.02
N THR A 2 -24.91 15.13 2.63
CA THR A 2 -23.58 14.53 2.82
C THR A 2 -23.76 13.39 3.81
N THR A 3 -23.60 12.14 3.36
CA THR A 3 -23.55 10.98 4.23
C THR A 3 -22.32 11.13 5.10
N THR A 4 -22.49 11.55 6.36
CA THR A 4 -21.40 11.59 7.33
C THR A 4 -20.86 10.17 7.48
N PHE A 5 -19.55 9.99 7.30
CA PHE A 5 -18.90 8.70 7.52
C PHE A 5 -19.15 8.24 8.96
N ASP A 6 -19.52 6.98 9.14
CA ASP A 6 -19.75 6.37 10.46
C ASP A 6 -18.41 6.07 11.14
N LEU A 7 -17.79 7.13 11.67
CA LEU A 7 -16.49 7.07 12.32
C LEU A 7 -16.53 6.24 13.61
N ASP A 8 -17.62 6.38 14.39
CA ASP A 8 -17.80 5.63 15.64
C ASP A 8 -17.90 4.13 15.37
N GLY A 9 -18.70 3.73 14.36
CA GLY A 9 -18.78 2.35 13.94
C GLY A 9 -17.46 1.82 13.37
N TRP A 10 -16.67 2.67 12.70
CA TRP A 10 -15.33 2.30 12.24
C TRP A 10 -14.40 2.00 13.41
N VAL A 11 -14.31 2.92 14.38
CA VAL A 11 -13.46 2.77 15.58
C VAL A 11 -13.85 1.52 16.34
N ALA A 12 -15.15 1.24 16.49
CA ALA A 12 -15.64 0.04 17.17
C ALA A 12 -15.24 -1.28 16.48
N ARG A 13 -14.98 -1.25 15.17
CA ARG A 13 -14.51 -2.40 14.38
C ARG A 13 -12.99 -2.42 14.18
N SER A 14 -12.29 -1.43 14.72
CA SER A 14 -10.83 -1.37 14.66
C SER A 14 -10.23 -2.29 15.70
N GLY A 15 -9.20 -3.04 15.33
CA GLY A 15 -8.63 -4.07 16.18
C GLY A 15 -7.38 -4.68 15.58
N ALA A 16 -6.63 -5.40 16.41
CA ALA A 16 -5.56 -6.23 15.91
C ALA A 16 -6.12 -7.26 14.93
N LEU A 17 -5.35 -7.59 13.89
CA LEU A 17 -5.71 -8.65 12.96
C LEU A 17 -6.02 -9.92 13.75
N ASP A 18 -7.26 -10.42 13.65
CA ASP A 18 -7.65 -11.62 14.38
C ASP A 18 -6.89 -12.81 13.78
N LEU A 19 -6.02 -13.44 14.57
CA LEU A 19 -5.26 -14.63 14.20
C LEU A 19 -5.80 -15.89 14.88
N THR A 20 -6.91 -15.77 15.61
CA THR A 20 -7.56 -16.91 16.27
C THR A 20 -7.98 -17.94 15.23
N GLY A 21 -7.72 -19.21 15.52
CA GLY A 21 -8.09 -20.32 14.65
C GLY A 21 -7.09 -20.63 13.52
N ILE A 22 -6.10 -19.78 13.26
CA ILE A 22 -5.04 -20.10 12.29
C ILE A 22 -4.13 -21.18 12.89
N ASP A 23 -4.09 -22.35 12.26
CA ASP A 23 -3.16 -23.42 12.64
C ASP A 23 -1.79 -23.22 11.97
N TRP A 24 -0.89 -22.56 12.69
CA TRP A 24 0.48 -22.32 12.24
C TRP A 24 1.31 -23.60 12.07
N THR A 25 0.89 -24.71 12.70
CA THR A 25 1.60 -25.99 12.59
C THR A 25 1.37 -26.69 11.25
N GLU A 26 0.33 -26.28 10.51
CA GLU A 26 0.06 -26.75 9.15
C GLU A 26 0.93 -26.05 8.10
N VAL A 27 1.52 -24.88 8.39
CA VAL A 27 2.38 -24.14 7.44
C VAL A 27 3.48 -25.02 6.83
N PRO A 28 4.35 -25.69 7.62
CA PRO A 28 5.39 -26.53 7.04
C PRO A 28 4.87 -27.80 6.35
N ARG A 29 3.57 -28.13 6.47
CA ARG A 29 2.97 -29.32 5.84
C ARG A 29 2.50 -29.07 4.41
N HIS A 30 2.41 -27.81 4.00
CA HIS A 30 2.06 -27.43 2.64
C HIS A 30 3.28 -26.84 1.93
N SER A 31 3.46 -27.20 0.66
CA SER A 31 4.54 -26.62 -0.13
C SER A 31 4.27 -25.15 -0.44
N ILE A 32 5.32 -24.34 -0.41
CA ILE A 32 5.29 -22.95 -0.86
C ILE A 32 6.47 -22.73 -1.80
N SER A 33 6.22 -22.06 -2.92
CA SER A 33 7.27 -21.84 -3.90
C SER A 33 8.31 -20.82 -3.37
N PRO A 34 9.59 -20.94 -3.75
CA PRO A 34 10.59 -19.92 -3.41
C PRO A 34 10.20 -18.51 -3.89
N SER A 35 9.51 -18.42 -5.04
CA SER A 35 9.00 -17.15 -5.58
C SER A 35 7.91 -16.52 -4.70
N ALA A 36 7.02 -17.34 -4.13
CA ALA A 36 6.03 -16.90 -3.16
C ALA A 36 6.71 -16.40 -1.88
N ILE A 37 7.69 -17.14 -1.34
CA ILE A 37 8.45 -16.72 -0.15
C ILE A 37 9.16 -15.39 -0.39
N ARG A 38 9.87 -15.24 -1.52
CA ARG A 38 10.55 -13.99 -1.88
C ARG A 38 9.56 -12.81 -1.97
N THR A 39 8.41 -13.04 -2.59
CA THR A 39 7.34 -12.04 -2.67
C THR A 39 6.79 -11.68 -1.29
N LEU A 40 6.52 -12.67 -0.43
CA LEU A 40 6.06 -12.44 0.94
C LEU A 40 7.07 -11.67 1.78
N LEU A 41 8.35 -11.99 1.68
CA LEU A 41 9.42 -11.25 2.38
C LEU A 41 9.41 -9.78 1.98
N TYR A 42 9.24 -9.50 0.69
CA TYR A 42 9.17 -8.15 0.19
C TYR A 42 7.90 -7.41 0.63
N MET A 43 6.73 -8.06 0.55
CA MET A 43 5.48 -7.48 1.05
C MET A 43 5.55 -7.21 2.56
N GLN A 44 6.11 -8.15 3.34
CA GLN A 44 6.30 -7.98 4.78
C GLN A 44 7.23 -6.81 5.12
N ASP A 45 8.25 -6.57 4.30
CA ASP A 45 9.15 -5.43 4.44
C ASP A 45 8.42 -4.11 4.15
N ILE A 46 7.58 -4.06 3.11
CA ILE A 46 6.72 -2.92 2.79
C ILE A 46 5.80 -2.60 3.98
N GLU A 47 5.05 -3.59 4.47
CA GLU A 47 4.14 -3.46 5.62
C GLU A 47 4.88 -2.93 6.86
N SER A 48 6.11 -3.40 7.06
CA SER A 48 6.95 -2.96 8.17
C SER A 48 7.48 -1.53 8.02
N HIS A 49 7.58 -1.04 6.79
CA HIS A 49 8.03 0.32 6.47
C HIS A 49 6.88 1.35 6.43
N THR A 50 5.62 0.91 6.44
CA THR A 50 4.44 1.78 6.51
C THR A 50 4.53 2.81 7.66
N ILE A 51 5.17 2.43 8.78
CA ILE A 51 5.42 3.31 9.95
C ILE A 51 6.37 4.48 9.64
N VAL A 52 7.30 4.35 8.68
CA VAL A 52 8.26 5.41 8.33
C VAL A 52 7.55 6.61 7.68
N TYR A 53 6.44 6.37 6.97
CA TYR A 53 5.64 7.45 6.35
C TYR A 53 4.80 8.24 7.35
N LEU A 54 4.53 7.67 8.54
CA LEU A 54 3.69 8.29 9.56
C LEU A 54 4.25 9.65 10.02
N ARG A 55 5.58 9.78 10.18
CA ARG A 55 6.19 11.05 10.64
C ARG A 55 5.88 12.20 9.69
N SER A 56 6.04 11.96 8.39
CA SER A 56 5.73 12.94 7.34
C SER A 56 4.22 13.24 7.30
N LEU A 57 3.40 12.23 7.57
CA LEU A 57 1.94 12.35 7.58
C LEU A 57 1.40 13.21 8.75
N LEU A 58 1.85 12.91 9.96
CA LEU A 58 1.50 13.65 11.19
C LEU A 58 1.97 15.11 11.15
N ALA A 59 2.98 15.40 10.32
CA ALA A 59 3.50 16.74 10.12
C ALA A 59 2.64 17.60 9.16
N THR A 60 1.58 17.04 8.57
CA THR A 60 0.75 17.70 7.56
C THR A 60 -0.58 18.18 8.12
N ARG A 61 -1.33 18.94 7.30
CA ARG A 61 -2.69 19.36 7.62
C ARG A 61 -3.72 18.25 7.67
N ALA A 62 -3.39 17.04 7.25
CA ALA A 62 -4.33 15.92 7.25
C ALA A 62 -4.84 15.60 8.67
N ILE A 63 -4.05 15.87 9.70
CA ILE A 63 -4.43 15.64 11.10
C ILE A 63 -5.34 16.73 11.69
N ASP A 64 -5.46 17.90 11.04
CA ASP A 64 -6.39 18.95 11.49
C ASP A 64 -7.87 18.52 11.29
N ASP A 65 -8.11 17.51 10.43
CA ASP A 65 -9.43 16.92 10.19
C ASP A 65 -9.68 15.78 11.20
N PRO A 66 -10.68 15.90 12.10
CA PRO A 66 -10.97 14.89 13.12
C PRO A 66 -11.26 13.50 12.55
N GLU A 67 -11.89 13.44 11.37
CA GLU A 67 -12.24 12.17 10.73
C GLU A 67 -10.99 11.47 10.20
N VAL A 68 -10.13 12.22 9.51
CA VAL A 68 -8.86 11.70 8.96
C VAL A 68 -7.89 11.33 10.07
N SER A 69 -7.75 12.15 11.11
CA SER A 69 -6.86 11.85 12.23
C SER A 69 -7.27 10.59 12.99
N THR A 70 -8.58 10.41 13.22
CA THR A 70 -9.11 9.19 13.85
C THR A 70 -8.88 7.97 12.97
N PHE A 71 -9.17 8.08 11.67
CA PHE A 71 -8.88 7.01 10.73
C PHE A 71 -7.40 6.62 10.73
N LEU A 72 -6.48 7.59 10.66
CA LEU A 72 -5.05 7.33 10.60
C LEU A 72 -4.53 6.64 11.87
N ALA A 73 -5.11 6.93 13.03
CA ALA A 73 -4.78 6.25 14.28
C ALA A 73 -5.19 4.77 14.24
N CYS A 74 -6.41 4.48 13.79
CA CYS A 74 -6.90 3.11 13.60
C CYS A 74 -6.10 2.35 12.53
N TRP A 75 -5.91 2.98 11.37
CA TRP A 75 -5.16 2.43 10.24
C TRP A 75 -3.75 2.03 10.66
N LEU A 76 -3.00 2.94 11.30
CA LEU A 76 -1.64 2.64 11.76
C LEU A 76 -1.59 1.44 12.73
N TYR A 77 -2.58 1.36 13.63
CA TYR A 77 -2.69 0.26 14.57
C TYR A 77 -2.92 -1.06 13.83
N GLU A 78 -3.85 -1.09 12.87
CA GLU A 78 -4.20 -2.26 12.06
C GLU A 78 -3.02 -2.72 11.18
N GLU A 79 -2.39 -1.82 10.43
CA GLU A 79 -1.21 -2.06 9.57
C GLU A 79 -0.04 -2.71 10.32
N THR A 80 0.17 -2.30 11.58
CA THR A 80 1.23 -2.88 12.41
C THR A 80 1.04 -4.40 12.58
N PHE A 81 -0.20 -4.89 12.64
CA PHE A 81 -0.48 -6.32 12.77
C PHE A 81 -0.38 -7.08 11.46
N HIS A 82 -0.53 -6.44 10.31
CA HIS A 82 -0.33 -7.09 9.00
C HIS A 82 1.12 -7.53 8.84
N GLY A 83 2.07 -6.61 9.07
CA GLY A 83 3.51 -6.92 9.03
C GLY A 83 3.93 -7.98 10.05
N LEU A 84 3.33 -8.00 11.25
CA LEU A 84 3.60 -9.02 12.27
C LEU A 84 3.03 -10.39 11.88
N ALA A 85 1.83 -10.43 11.30
CA ALA A 85 1.20 -11.68 10.89
C ALA A 85 1.93 -12.33 9.71
N LEU A 86 2.39 -11.53 8.74
CA LEU A 86 3.25 -12.01 7.65
C LEU A 86 4.59 -12.53 8.17
N ALA A 87 5.23 -11.82 9.12
CA ALA A 87 6.47 -12.27 9.75
C ALA A 87 6.30 -13.62 10.46
N ARG A 88 5.17 -13.81 11.17
CA ARG A 88 4.83 -15.07 11.82
C ARG A 88 4.61 -16.21 10.82
N PHE A 89 3.94 -15.94 9.69
CA PHE A 89 3.80 -16.94 8.63
C PHE A 89 5.16 -17.34 8.07
N LEU A 90 6.01 -16.36 7.76
CA LEU A 90 7.35 -16.58 7.23
C LEU A 90 8.24 -17.38 8.21
N GLU A 91 8.15 -17.09 9.51
CA GLU A 91 8.82 -17.87 10.56
C GLU A 91 8.34 -19.32 10.58
N ALA A 92 7.02 -19.55 10.56
CA ALA A 92 6.45 -20.90 10.51
C ALA A 92 6.82 -21.67 9.22
N ALA A 93 7.07 -20.95 8.12
CA ALA A 93 7.56 -21.50 6.86
C ALA A 93 9.09 -21.74 6.84
N GLY A 94 9.81 -21.43 7.92
CA GLY A 94 11.27 -21.62 8.02
C GLY A 94 12.10 -20.47 7.42
N HIS A 95 11.48 -19.31 7.19
CA HIS A 95 12.10 -18.11 6.62
C HIS A 95 11.97 -16.90 7.57
N PRO A 96 12.62 -16.93 8.76
CA PRO A 96 12.47 -15.85 9.73
C PRO A 96 12.91 -14.50 9.17
N VAL A 97 12.08 -13.48 9.39
CA VAL A 97 12.38 -12.09 9.00
C VAL A 97 13.41 -11.52 9.97
N PRO A 98 14.48 -10.86 9.49
CA PRO A 98 15.46 -10.23 10.36
C PRO A 98 14.82 -9.12 11.22
N PRO A 99 15.35 -8.85 12.43
CA PRO A 99 14.87 -7.75 13.25
C PRO A 99 14.91 -6.43 12.49
N ARG A 100 13.89 -5.60 12.66
CA ARG A 100 13.83 -4.28 12.03
C ARG A 100 15.11 -3.50 12.37
N PRO A 101 15.81 -2.91 11.38
CA PRO A 101 16.94 -2.05 11.67
C PRO A 101 16.49 -0.95 12.63
N THR A 102 17.10 -0.86 13.80
CA THR A 102 16.91 0.30 14.65
C THR A 102 17.46 1.50 13.89
N PRO A 103 16.69 2.59 13.70
CA PRO A 103 17.23 3.80 13.10
C PRO A 103 18.38 4.28 13.98
N HIS A 104 19.61 3.98 13.58
CA HIS A 104 20.80 4.46 14.26
C HIS A 104 21.02 5.91 13.80
N GLY A 105 20.94 6.85 14.74
CA GLY A 105 21.51 8.18 14.57
C GLY A 105 20.53 9.31 14.84
N GLN A 106 20.94 10.24 15.69
CA GLN A 106 20.26 11.51 15.93
C GLN A 106 19.98 12.22 14.61
N GLU A 107 18.76 12.72 14.42
CA GLU A 107 18.43 13.59 13.29
C GLU A 107 19.43 14.74 13.23
N SER A 108 20.12 14.89 12.10
CA SER A 108 20.97 16.06 11.91
C SER A 108 20.11 17.33 11.94
N PHE A 109 20.66 18.45 12.41
CA PHE A 109 19.93 19.73 12.44
C PHE A 109 19.35 20.12 11.07
N ALA A 110 20.05 19.76 9.98
CA ALA A 110 19.56 19.96 8.61
C ALA A 110 18.30 19.14 8.32
N GLN A 111 18.29 17.84 8.66
CA GLN A 111 17.11 16.98 8.51
C GLN A 111 15.95 17.44 9.39
N TRP A 112 16.23 17.90 10.62
CA TRP A 112 15.22 18.48 11.51
C TRP A 112 14.60 19.76 10.91
N LEU A 113 15.42 20.65 10.35
CA LEU A 113 14.96 21.88 9.73
C LEU A 113 14.16 21.61 8.44
N GLU A 114 14.65 20.70 7.60
CA GLU A 114 14.00 20.28 6.36
C GLU A 114 12.64 19.63 6.63
N ALA A 115 12.55 18.75 7.63
CA ALA A 115 11.29 18.17 8.07
C ALA A 115 10.30 19.24 8.53
N ARG A 116 10.78 20.28 9.23
CA ARG A 116 9.93 21.37 9.74
C ARG A 116 9.49 22.34 8.64
N VAL A 117 10.33 22.62 7.66
CA VAL A 117 9.97 23.40 6.45
C VAL A 117 8.95 22.63 5.61
N THR A 118 9.18 21.33 5.40
CA THR A 118 8.25 20.45 4.67
C THR A 118 6.90 20.34 5.38
N ALA A 119 6.90 20.24 6.71
CA ALA A 119 5.69 20.27 7.53
C ALA A 119 4.94 21.60 7.37
N LEU A 120 5.66 22.73 7.37
CA LEU A 120 5.08 24.06 7.23
C LEU A 120 4.45 24.26 5.84
N LEU A 121 5.17 23.85 4.79
CA LEU A 121 4.71 23.90 3.40
C LEU A 121 3.49 23.00 3.19
N SER A 122 3.51 21.79 3.76
CA SER A 122 2.38 20.86 3.73
C SER A 122 1.18 21.40 4.51
N ARG A 123 1.40 22.11 5.62
CA ARG A 123 0.35 22.80 6.38
C ARG A 123 -0.25 23.98 5.62
N ALA A 124 0.53 24.66 4.78
CA ALA A 124 0.04 25.76 3.95
C ALA A 124 -0.74 25.28 2.71
N TRP A 125 -0.58 24.01 2.31
CA TRP A 125 -1.14 23.49 1.08
C TRP A 125 -2.57 22.95 1.24
N ARG A 126 -3.57 23.77 0.88
CA ARG A 126 -5.01 23.43 0.94
C ARG A 126 -5.41 22.15 0.20
N ASN A 127 -4.67 21.74 -0.84
CA ASN A 127 -5.01 20.57 -1.64
C ASN A 127 -4.28 19.29 -1.19
N PHE A 128 -3.34 19.39 -0.23
CA PHE A 128 -2.54 18.25 0.23
C PHE A 128 -3.40 17.05 0.64
N CYS A 129 -4.46 17.31 1.43
CA CYS A 129 -5.36 16.25 1.89
C CYS A 129 -6.03 15.51 0.72
N ALA A 130 -6.46 16.21 -0.34
CA ALA A 130 -7.05 15.56 -1.52
C ALA A 130 -6.04 14.65 -2.25
N VAL A 131 -4.80 15.13 -2.40
CA VAL A 131 -3.70 14.37 -3.00
C VAL A 131 -3.39 13.14 -2.16
N HIS A 132 -3.21 13.32 -0.85
CA HIS A 132 -2.90 12.24 0.06
C HIS A 132 -3.99 11.17 0.10
N MET A 133 -5.27 11.57 0.16
CA MET A 133 -6.39 10.61 0.13
C MET A 133 -6.42 9.82 -1.19
N THR A 134 -6.12 10.48 -2.31
CA THR A 134 -6.04 9.81 -3.62
C THR A 134 -4.88 8.83 -3.68
N TRP A 135 -3.71 9.23 -3.18
CA TRP A 135 -2.52 8.39 -3.16
C TRP A 135 -2.70 7.17 -2.25
N GLY A 136 -3.25 7.38 -1.05
CA GLY A 136 -3.65 6.30 -0.14
C GLY A 136 -4.60 5.33 -0.83
N ALA A 137 -5.66 5.83 -1.47
CA ALA A 137 -6.61 4.97 -2.19
C ALA A 137 -5.95 4.13 -3.29
N ILE A 138 -4.97 4.68 -4.03
CA ILE A 138 -4.23 3.92 -5.03
C ILE A 138 -3.36 2.85 -4.34
N ASN A 139 -2.63 3.22 -3.29
CA ASN A 139 -1.77 2.31 -2.56
C ASN A 139 -2.54 1.12 -1.98
N GLU A 140 -3.58 1.37 -1.19
CA GLU A 140 -4.45 0.32 -0.61
C GLU A 140 -5.03 -0.60 -1.70
N LEU A 141 -5.51 -0.02 -2.81
CA LEU A 141 -6.07 -0.82 -3.89
C LEU A 141 -5.00 -1.70 -4.57
N THR A 142 -3.78 -1.19 -4.73
CA THR A 142 -2.67 -1.98 -5.27
C THR A 142 -2.22 -3.07 -4.31
N THR A 143 -2.15 -2.79 -3.00
CA THR A 143 -1.82 -3.77 -1.95
C THR A 143 -2.87 -4.86 -1.87
N LEU A 144 -4.16 -4.50 -1.78
CA LEU A 144 -5.29 -5.43 -1.84
C LEU A 144 -5.25 -6.33 -3.08
N THR A 145 -4.96 -5.74 -4.25
CA THR A 145 -4.83 -6.50 -5.50
C THR A 145 -3.61 -7.42 -5.48
N GLY A 146 -2.50 -6.97 -4.91
CA GLY A 146 -1.29 -7.78 -4.70
C GLY A 146 -1.57 -9.00 -3.82
N TYR A 147 -2.25 -8.82 -2.68
CA TYR A 147 -2.67 -9.93 -1.82
C TYR A 147 -3.64 -10.88 -2.51
N LEU A 148 -4.61 -10.37 -3.26
CA LEU A 148 -5.51 -11.20 -4.05
C LEU A 148 -4.73 -12.04 -5.05
N ARG A 149 -3.76 -11.45 -5.77
CA ARG A 149 -2.91 -12.18 -6.71
C ARG A 149 -2.03 -13.21 -6.00
N LEU A 150 -1.40 -12.85 -4.89
CA LEU A 150 -0.57 -13.76 -4.12
C LEU A 150 -1.36 -14.99 -3.66
N LYS A 151 -2.58 -14.77 -3.16
CA LYS A 151 -3.52 -15.83 -2.80
C LYS A 151 -3.77 -16.78 -3.97
N THR A 152 -3.99 -16.23 -5.16
CA THR A 152 -4.27 -17.05 -6.36
C THR A 152 -3.07 -17.82 -6.87
N VAL A 153 -1.84 -17.33 -6.72
CA VAL A 153 -0.64 -17.99 -7.30
C VAL A 153 0.13 -18.86 -6.31
N ALA A 154 0.01 -18.59 -5.00
CA ALA A 154 0.75 -19.33 -3.98
C ALA A 154 0.07 -20.65 -3.56
N HIS A 155 -1.26 -20.75 -3.70
CA HIS A 155 -2.06 -21.96 -3.40
C HIS A 155 -1.80 -22.63 -2.04
N HIS A 156 -1.37 -21.85 -1.03
CA HIS A 156 -1.13 -22.37 0.31
C HIS A 156 -2.35 -22.08 1.20
N PRO A 157 -2.96 -23.10 1.85
CA PRO A 157 -4.23 -22.93 2.56
C PRO A 157 -4.14 -21.98 3.76
N VAL A 158 -3.14 -22.15 4.62
CA VAL A 158 -2.94 -21.25 5.78
C VAL A 158 -2.66 -19.81 5.33
N LEU A 159 -1.82 -19.62 4.31
CA LEU A 159 -1.58 -18.31 3.71
C LEU A 159 -2.85 -17.70 3.13
N THR A 160 -3.66 -18.50 2.43
CA THR A 160 -4.94 -18.06 1.85
C THR A 160 -5.85 -17.49 2.92
N GLU A 161 -6.00 -18.21 4.03
CA GLU A 161 -6.80 -17.76 5.16
C GLU A 161 -6.24 -16.46 5.78
N LEU A 162 -4.92 -16.39 5.98
CA LEU A 162 -4.26 -15.19 6.50
C LEU A 162 -4.48 -13.97 5.59
N LEU A 163 -4.23 -14.13 4.28
CA LEU A 163 -4.39 -13.06 3.30
C LEU A 163 -5.85 -12.60 3.22
N GLU A 164 -6.83 -13.49 3.31
CA GLU A 164 -8.24 -13.11 3.34
C GLU A 164 -8.63 -12.28 4.55
N ARG A 165 -7.92 -12.42 5.68
CA ARG A 165 -8.11 -11.58 6.86
C ARG A 165 -7.48 -10.20 6.63
N ILE A 166 -6.23 -10.15 6.13
CA ILE A 166 -5.55 -8.87 5.79
C ILE A 166 -6.35 -8.09 4.75
N MET A 167 -6.78 -8.76 3.67
CA MET A 167 -7.57 -8.14 2.59
C MET A 167 -8.89 -7.52 3.08
N ARG A 168 -9.47 -8.00 4.19
CA ARG A 168 -10.67 -7.38 4.76
C ARG A 168 -10.36 -6.00 5.34
N ASP A 169 -9.23 -5.86 6.03
CA ASP A 169 -8.79 -4.57 6.57
C ASP A 169 -8.42 -3.62 5.43
N GLU A 170 -7.58 -4.06 4.49
CA GLU A 170 -7.19 -3.32 3.27
C GLU A 170 -8.42 -2.82 2.48
N SER A 171 -9.45 -3.65 2.33
CA SER A 171 -10.68 -3.25 1.63
C SER A 171 -11.42 -2.13 2.34
N ARG A 172 -11.39 -2.12 3.68
CA ARG A 172 -11.96 -1.05 4.49
C ARG A 172 -11.09 0.20 4.33
N HIS A 173 -9.78 0.09 4.47
CA HIS A 173 -8.82 1.20 4.34
C HIS A 173 -8.97 1.90 2.99
N PHE A 174 -8.95 1.10 1.92
CA PHE A 174 -9.24 1.56 0.57
C PHE A 174 -10.56 2.34 0.50
N PHE A 175 -11.64 1.79 1.06
CA PHE A 175 -12.94 2.45 1.04
C PHE A 175 -12.89 3.84 1.69
N PHE A 176 -12.25 3.98 2.85
CA PHE A 176 -12.11 5.28 3.50
C PHE A 176 -11.36 6.28 2.62
N TYR A 177 -10.14 5.92 2.20
CA TYR A 177 -9.32 6.79 1.37
C TYR A 177 -10.03 7.17 0.06
N TYR A 178 -10.68 6.21 -0.59
CA TYR A 178 -11.39 6.42 -1.85
C TYR A 178 -12.55 7.40 -1.70
N ARG A 179 -13.39 7.24 -0.65
CA ARG A 179 -14.52 8.15 -0.41
C ARG A 179 -14.05 9.55 -0.05
N GLN A 180 -12.99 9.67 0.75
CA GLN A 180 -12.41 10.96 1.10
C GLN A 180 -11.75 11.64 -0.11
N ALA A 181 -11.14 10.87 -1.01
CA ALA A 181 -10.63 11.35 -2.29
C ALA A 181 -11.77 11.83 -3.19
N GLU A 182 -12.81 11.01 -3.39
CA GLU A 182 -13.97 11.32 -4.23
C GLU A 182 -14.63 12.65 -3.84
N GLU A 183 -14.86 12.86 -2.54
CA GLU A 183 -15.45 14.11 -2.02
C GLU A 183 -14.54 15.31 -2.30
N ARG A 184 -13.25 15.19 -1.99
CA ARG A 184 -12.29 16.31 -2.08
C ARG A 184 -11.94 16.66 -3.53
N LEU A 185 -11.92 15.68 -4.43
CA LEU A 185 -11.64 15.84 -5.85
C LEU A 185 -12.79 16.50 -6.63
N ARG A 186 -13.99 16.69 -6.03
CA ARG A 186 -15.04 17.51 -6.66
C ARG A 186 -14.61 18.95 -6.92
N ARG A 187 -13.56 19.43 -6.25
CA ARG A 187 -12.93 20.72 -6.53
C ARG A 187 -11.96 20.59 -7.70
N PRO A 188 -12.18 21.25 -8.85
CA PRO A 188 -11.35 21.08 -10.05
C PRO A 188 -9.85 21.36 -9.82
N ALA A 189 -9.53 22.36 -8.99
CA ALA A 189 -8.13 22.68 -8.65
C ALA A 189 -7.44 21.56 -7.85
N ALA A 190 -8.17 20.87 -6.96
CA ALA A 190 -7.63 19.74 -6.22
C ALA A 190 -7.46 18.52 -7.15
N ALA A 191 -8.44 18.27 -8.02
CA ALA A 191 -8.37 17.21 -9.02
C ALA A 191 -7.19 17.39 -9.99
N GLY A 192 -7.00 18.59 -10.54
CA GLY A 192 -5.88 18.86 -11.46
C GLY A 192 -4.52 18.66 -10.81
N VAL A 193 -4.36 19.09 -9.55
CA VAL A 193 -3.10 18.91 -8.80
C VAL A 193 -2.87 17.44 -8.45
N ALA A 194 -3.86 16.74 -7.92
CA ALA A 194 -3.73 15.31 -7.61
C ALA A 194 -3.42 14.51 -8.87
N ARG A 195 -4.11 14.81 -9.97
CA ARG A 195 -3.88 14.21 -11.27
C ARG A 195 -2.45 14.39 -11.76
N PHE A 196 -1.96 15.63 -11.74
CA PHE A 196 -0.59 15.95 -12.15
C PHE A 196 0.43 15.17 -11.31
N LEU A 197 0.27 15.14 -10.00
CA LEU A 197 1.22 14.48 -9.11
C LEU A 197 1.22 12.97 -9.31
N VAL A 198 0.05 12.36 -9.47
CA VAL A 198 -0.07 10.94 -9.75
C VAL A 198 0.61 10.59 -11.09
N ASP A 199 0.38 11.36 -12.15
CA ASP A 199 0.98 11.07 -13.46
C ASP A 199 2.52 11.16 -13.50
N HIS A 200 3.10 12.04 -12.69
CA HIS A 200 4.54 12.35 -12.75
C HIS A 200 5.36 11.66 -11.67
N PHE A 201 4.78 11.38 -10.50
CA PHE A 201 5.52 10.94 -9.34
C PHE A 201 5.04 9.61 -8.77
N TRP A 202 3.88 9.10 -9.19
CA TRP A 202 3.38 7.83 -8.67
C TRP A 202 4.18 6.64 -9.21
N GLY A 203 4.47 5.71 -8.32
CA GLY A 203 4.97 4.37 -8.60
C GLY A 203 4.32 3.36 -7.65
N PRO A 204 4.41 2.05 -7.93
CA PRO A 204 3.81 1.03 -7.09
C PRO A 204 4.32 1.09 -5.65
N VAL A 205 3.46 0.68 -4.70
CA VAL A 205 3.84 0.51 -3.29
C VAL A 205 5.06 -0.41 -3.19
N GLY A 206 6.06 0.02 -2.41
CA GLY A 206 7.38 -0.62 -2.33
C GLY A 206 8.46 0.02 -3.21
N SER A 207 8.12 0.94 -4.12
CA SER A 207 9.12 1.69 -4.89
C SER A 207 10.16 2.36 -3.97
N GLY A 208 11.42 1.93 -4.04
CA GLY A 208 12.51 2.44 -3.19
C GLY A 208 12.68 1.72 -1.85
N VAL A 209 11.86 0.72 -1.55
CA VAL A 209 12.02 -0.19 -0.42
C VAL A 209 12.81 -1.41 -0.88
N GLY A 210 13.80 -1.83 -0.10
CA GLY A 210 14.61 -3.01 -0.37
C GLY A 210 15.61 -2.88 -1.54
N PRO A 211 16.31 -3.98 -1.89
CA PRO A 211 17.27 -4.01 -2.99
C PRO A 211 16.63 -3.73 -4.37
N PRO A 212 17.40 -3.20 -5.34
CA PRO A 212 16.93 -3.07 -6.72
C PRO A 212 16.51 -4.43 -7.28
N GLY A 213 15.39 -4.49 -8.02
CA GLY A 213 14.93 -5.74 -8.64
C GLY A 213 13.80 -6.47 -7.90
N GLU A 214 13.58 -6.20 -6.60
CA GLU A 214 12.57 -6.90 -5.80
C GLU A 214 11.15 -6.52 -6.22
N LEU A 215 10.90 -5.22 -6.45
CA LEU A 215 9.62 -4.75 -6.94
C LEU A 215 9.29 -5.33 -8.32
N GLU A 216 10.24 -5.35 -9.26
CA GLU A 216 10.02 -5.96 -10.57
C GLU A 216 9.83 -7.48 -10.48
N PHE A 217 10.52 -8.14 -9.55
CA PHE A 217 10.32 -9.57 -9.30
C PHE A 217 8.91 -9.86 -8.78
N MET A 218 8.49 -9.20 -7.70
CA MET A 218 7.15 -9.35 -7.13
C MET A 218 6.09 -9.08 -8.20
N ALA A 219 6.23 -7.98 -8.93
CA ALA A 219 5.23 -7.60 -9.91
C ALA A 219 5.12 -8.62 -11.05
N ARG A 220 6.24 -9.13 -11.56
CA ARG A 220 6.22 -10.24 -12.53
C ARG A 220 5.58 -11.48 -11.94
N TYR A 221 5.94 -11.87 -10.71
CA TYR A 221 5.39 -13.07 -10.09
C TYR A 221 3.86 -12.99 -9.89
N LEU A 222 3.35 -11.84 -9.45
CA LEU A 222 1.93 -11.64 -9.14
C LEU A 222 1.07 -11.38 -10.38
N PHE A 223 1.60 -10.64 -11.35
CA PHE A 223 0.83 -10.12 -12.49
C PHE A 223 1.23 -10.74 -13.84
N ASP A 224 1.96 -11.86 -13.84
CA ASP A 224 2.19 -12.60 -15.08
C ASP A 224 0.88 -13.17 -15.67
N GLY A 225 0.85 -13.29 -17.00
CA GLY A 225 -0.28 -13.84 -17.74
C GLY A 225 -1.47 -12.89 -17.89
N GLU A 226 -2.57 -13.44 -18.43
CA GLU A 226 -3.79 -12.67 -18.74
C GLU A 226 -4.53 -12.22 -17.47
N GLU A 227 -4.61 -13.08 -16.46
CA GLU A 227 -5.27 -12.73 -15.20
C GLU A 227 -4.57 -11.57 -14.48
N GLY A 228 -3.24 -11.52 -14.54
CA GLY A 228 -2.46 -10.42 -13.98
C GLY A 228 -2.76 -9.10 -14.69
N ARG A 229 -2.82 -9.10 -16.03
CA ARG A 229 -3.23 -7.91 -16.81
C ARG A 229 -4.65 -7.45 -16.49
N ILE A 230 -5.60 -8.38 -16.36
CA ILE A 230 -6.97 -8.07 -15.97
C ILE A 230 -7.02 -7.44 -14.57
N ALA A 231 -6.27 -8.00 -13.62
CA ALA A 231 -6.18 -7.44 -12.27
C ALA A 231 -5.58 -6.03 -12.27
N ALA A 232 -4.50 -5.81 -13.01
CA ALA A 232 -3.87 -4.50 -13.15
C ALA A 232 -4.82 -3.46 -13.78
N ARG A 233 -5.51 -3.82 -14.86
CA ARG A 233 -6.51 -2.95 -15.50
C ARG A 233 -7.65 -2.59 -14.56
N LYS A 234 -8.10 -3.53 -13.73
CA LYS A 234 -9.18 -3.30 -12.76
C LYS A 234 -8.82 -2.24 -11.72
N VAL A 235 -7.54 -2.18 -11.31
CA VAL A 235 -7.03 -1.10 -10.44
C VAL A 235 -7.22 0.25 -11.14
N ASP A 236 -6.70 0.39 -12.35
CA ASP A 236 -6.82 1.60 -13.16
C ASP A 236 -8.28 2.01 -13.36
N GLU A 237 -9.16 1.08 -13.76
CA GLU A 237 -10.59 1.32 -13.95
C GLU A 237 -11.31 1.81 -12.69
N THR A 238 -10.90 1.31 -11.53
CA THR A 238 -11.49 1.72 -10.24
C THR A 238 -11.09 3.16 -9.90
N ILE A 239 -9.81 3.51 -10.10
CA ILE A 239 -9.30 4.87 -9.84
C ILE A 239 -9.83 5.87 -10.89
N ARG A 240 -10.04 5.45 -12.15
CA ARG A 240 -10.63 6.29 -13.21
C ARG A 240 -12.01 6.84 -12.87
N ARG A 241 -12.75 6.21 -11.94
CA ARG A 241 -14.05 6.69 -11.46
C ARG A 241 -13.94 7.92 -10.56
N LEU A 242 -12.75 8.25 -10.03
CA LEU A 242 -12.55 9.47 -9.24
C LEU A 242 -12.67 10.72 -10.13
N PRO A 243 -13.24 11.83 -9.62
CA PRO A 243 -13.33 13.08 -10.36
C PRO A 243 -11.96 13.56 -10.86
N GLY A 244 -11.82 13.77 -12.17
CA GLY A 244 -10.57 14.21 -12.82
C GLY A 244 -9.56 13.09 -13.14
N PHE A 245 -9.89 11.83 -12.88
CA PHE A 245 -9.00 10.67 -13.12
C PHE A 245 -9.39 9.78 -14.30
N ALA A 246 -10.41 10.14 -15.08
CA ALA A 246 -10.98 9.29 -16.14
C ALA A 246 -9.97 8.70 -17.13
N THR A 247 -8.84 9.35 -17.36
CA THR A 247 -7.78 8.91 -18.28
C THR A 247 -6.54 8.39 -17.58
N VAL A 248 -6.60 8.01 -16.28
CA VAL A 248 -5.41 7.62 -15.52
C VAL A 248 -4.82 6.31 -16.02
N GLN A 249 -3.50 6.30 -16.04
CA GLN A 249 -2.65 5.19 -16.43
C GLN A 249 -1.74 4.90 -15.22
N LEU A 250 -1.99 3.78 -14.54
CA LEU A 250 -1.30 3.42 -13.31
C LEU A 250 -0.61 2.07 -13.48
N LEU A 251 -1.23 1.01 -12.95
CA LEU A 251 -0.60 -0.29 -12.77
C LEU A 251 -0.47 -1.01 -14.11
N GLU A 252 -1.48 -0.94 -14.98
CA GLU A 252 -1.43 -1.54 -16.32
C GLU A 252 -0.28 -0.95 -17.14
N THR A 253 -0.17 0.38 -17.18
CA THR A 253 0.90 1.05 -17.92
C THR A 253 2.28 0.82 -17.30
N TRP A 254 2.37 0.74 -15.97
CA TRP A 254 3.63 0.40 -15.31
C TRP A 254 4.06 -1.05 -15.64
N MET A 255 3.13 -2.02 -15.63
CA MET A 255 3.36 -3.40 -16.08
C MET A 255 3.86 -3.48 -17.51
N ASP A 256 3.21 -2.77 -18.44
CA ASP A 256 3.60 -2.78 -19.85
C ASP A 256 5.02 -2.23 -20.05
N ARG A 257 5.41 -1.19 -19.30
CA ARG A 257 6.77 -0.64 -19.34
C ARG A 257 7.80 -1.64 -18.85
N GLN A 258 7.51 -2.39 -17.79
CA GLN A 258 8.42 -3.41 -17.27
C GLN A 258 8.54 -4.62 -18.21
N ALA A 259 7.42 -5.06 -18.79
CA ALA A 259 7.41 -6.15 -19.77
C ALA A 259 8.18 -5.79 -21.07
N ASN A 260 8.05 -4.54 -21.53
CA ASN A 260 8.72 -4.05 -22.75
C ASN A 260 10.17 -3.60 -22.50
N GLY A 261 10.48 -3.07 -21.31
CA GLY A 261 11.82 -2.65 -20.89
C GLY A 261 12.80 -3.81 -20.74
N GLY A 262 12.31 -5.03 -20.45
CA GLY A 262 13.12 -6.25 -20.43
C GLY A 262 13.55 -6.77 -21.81
N ARG A 263 12.93 -6.31 -22.91
CA ARG A 263 13.27 -6.73 -24.28
C ARG A 263 14.34 -5.87 -24.94
N ASN A 264 14.67 -4.70 -24.39
CA ASN A 264 15.66 -3.77 -24.95
C ASN A 264 16.99 -3.75 -24.17
N GLY A 265 17.24 -4.75 -23.31
CA GLY A 265 18.37 -4.80 -22.41
C GLY A 265 19.48 -5.81 -22.75
N HIS A 266 19.61 -6.27 -24.00
CA HIS A 266 20.82 -6.95 -24.49
C HIS A 266 21.01 -6.66 -25.98
N GLY A 267 21.62 -5.52 -26.28
CA GLY A 267 22.00 -5.15 -27.63
C GLY A 267 22.85 -3.89 -27.65
N HIS A 268 24.17 -4.07 -27.72
CA HIS A 268 25.21 -3.07 -28.03
C HIS A 268 25.41 -1.97 -26.96
N ARG A 269 26.59 -1.72 -26.39
CA ARG A 269 28.00 -2.05 -26.66
C ARG A 269 28.74 -2.11 -25.32
#